data_AF-A0A0D8Y5K5-F1
#
_entry.id   AF-A0A0D8Y5K5-F1
#
_cell.length_a   1.000
_cell.length_b   1.000
_cell.length_c   1.000
_cell.angle_alpha   90.00
_cell.angle_beta   90.00
_cell.angle_gamma   90.00
#
_symmetry.space_group_name_H-M   'P 1'
#
loop_
_entity.id
_entity.type
_entity.pdbx_description
1 polymer ?
#
loop_
_entity_poly.entity_id
_entity_poly.type
_entity_poly.pdbx_seq_one_letter_code
_entity_poly.pdbx_strand_id
1 'polypeptide(L)'
;MHHDWPSQISEDTVLRQHQSSGNVQTVCLPMRGRSRDCILDENATWYDVDDLIIRILNVAMPGYSLVNGVKEGELMNLCTVVRQVFLSQASLIELQPPIKICGDIHGQYADVLRLFDRSGFPPTVNYLFLGDYVDRGQQNLECISLFFCYKNVIDDIKAPGYGYSSRCVSIDIVIVQDAFATLPFTGLIAGKILCMHGGLSPKLKSMDQLRQITRPIDPPNPSLHIDLLWSDPDNYIRGWASNCRGVSYVFGKDVVVEMSALLDIELVARAHQVVQDGYEFFANKKLVTIFSAPHYCGQFDNAGAIMNVDENLMCSFTNF
;
A
#
# COMPACT_ATOMS: atom_id res chain seq x y z
N MET A 1 4.50 -23.28 -20.75
CA MET A 1 5.91 -23.11 -21.15
C MET A 1 6.67 -22.74 -19.90
N HIS A 2 7.75 -23.44 -19.60
CA HIS A 2 8.59 -23.22 -18.42
C HIS A 2 9.18 -21.80 -18.50
N HIS A 3 8.87 -20.95 -17.54
CA HIS A 3 9.60 -19.71 -17.31
C HIS A 3 10.70 -20.01 -16.29
N ASP A 4 11.94 -19.94 -16.74
CA ASP A 4 13.13 -20.04 -15.91
C ASP A 4 13.16 -18.83 -14.97
N TRP A 5 12.93 -19.08 -13.69
CA TRP A 5 13.20 -18.12 -12.62
C TRP A 5 14.72 -17.97 -12.47
N PRO A 6 15.26 -16.75 -12.28
CA PRO A 6 16.68 -16.59 -12.01
C PRO A 6 17.07 -17.36 -10.74
N SER A 7 18.23 -18.00 -10.77
CA SER A 7 18.85 -18.67 -9.61
C SER A 7 18.88 -17.75 -8.39
N GLN A 8 18.56 -18.31 -7.21
CA GLN A 8 18.64 -17.73 -5.85
C GLN A 8 19.08 -16.26 -5.80
N ILE A 9 18.17 -15.36 -5.39
CA ILE A 9 18.50 -13.93 -5.22
C ILE A 9 19.58 -13.81 -4.13
N SER A 10 20.82 -13.54 -4.55
CA SER A 10 21.99 -13.40 -3.67
C SER A 10 22.07 -12.01 -3.02
N GLU A 11 22.73 -11.90 -1.86
CA GLU A 11 23.00 -10.65 -1.14
C GLU A 11 23.59 -9.54 -2.05
N ASP A 12 24.44 -9.90 -3.03
CA ASP A 12 25.07 -8.97 -3.98
C ASP A 12 24.08 -8.24 -4.90
N THR A 13 22.88 -8.78 -5.12
CA THR A 13 21.81 -8.15 -5.92
C THR A 13 21.09 -7.06 -5.11
N VAL A 14 21.02 -7.22 -3.78
CA VAL A 14 20.37 -6.29 -2.84
C VAL A 14 21.31 -5.12 -2.49
N LEU A 15 22.61 -5.40 -2.32
CA LEU A 15 23.59 -4.43 -1.81
C LEU A 15 24.00 -3.30 -2.79
N ARG A 16 23.71 -3.42 -4.09
CA ARG A 16 24.13 -2.42 -5.11
C ARG A 16 23.22 -1.21 -5.26
N GLN A 17 22.11 -1.11 -4.53
CA GLN A 17 21.15 0.00 -4.68
C GLN A 17 20.65 0.53 -3.33
N HIS A 18 21.59 0.79 -2.41
CA HIS A 18 21.30 1.45 -1.14
C HIS A 18 21.46 2.97 -1.22
N GLN A 19 20.48 3.62 -1.81
CA GLN A 19 20.08 4.97 -1.48
C GLN A 19 18.57 4.93 -1.72
N SER A 20 17.72 4.99 -0.69
CA SER A 20 17.19 6.27 -0.19
C SER A 20 15.62 6.14 -0.06
N SER A 21 14.97 6.88 0.86
CA SER A 21 13.89 6.56 1.84
C SER A 21 12.38 6.29 1.47
N GLY A 22 11.48 6.01 2.48
CA GLY A 22 10.34 5.03 2.46
C GLY A 22 8.86 5.35 2.79
N ASN A 23 8.05 4.31 3.15
CA ASN A 23 6.89 3.79 2.37
C ASN A 23 5.74 2.95 3.02
N VAL A 24 4.47 3.36 3.33
CA VAL A 24 3.21 2.50 3.54
C VAL A 24 2.01 3.29 4.22
N GLN A 25 0.73 2.92 3.93
CA GLN A 25 -0.46 3.67 3.41
C GLN A 25 -0.19 4.88 2.60
N THR A 26 -0.91 4.91 1.48
CA THR A 26 -0.31 5.44 0.29
C THR A 26 1.17 5.11 0.31
N VAL A 27 1.46 3.84 0.06
CA VAL A 27 2.79 3.31 0.24
C VAL A 27 3.75 4.02 -0.69
N CYS A 28 4.31 5.16 -0.27
CA CYS A 28 5.21 5.95 -1.09
C CYS A 28 6.61 6.06 -0.54
N LEU A 29 7.55 5.80 -1.45
CA LEU A 29 9.00 5.70 -1.35
C LEU A 29 9.69 7.02 -1.76
N PRO A 30 10.21 7.90 -0.88
CA PRO A 30 11.07 9.02 -1.30
C PRO A 30 12.55 8.96 -0.83
N MET A 31 13.50 9.24 -1.73
CA MET A 31 14.97 9.22 -1.54
C MET A 31 15.60 10.02 -0.32
N ARG A 32 16.44 9.36 0.52
CA ARG A 32 17.42 9.74 1.61
C ARG A 32 18.42 10.88 1.26
N GLY A 33 18.81 11.60 2.32
CA GLY A 33 20.16 12.13 2.58
C GLY A 33 20.79 11.55 3.87
N ARG A 34 22.13 11.42 3.93
CA ARG A 34 22.92 10.82 5.04
C ARG A 34 23.32 11.86 6.10
N SER A 35 23.24 11.51 7.39
CA SER A 35 24.20 12.00 8.40
C SER A 35 24.49 10.91 9.44
N ARG A 36 25.77 10.64 9.67
CA ARG A 36 26.30 9.69 10.66
C ARG A 36 26.55 10.45 11.96
N ASP A 37 26.10 9.89 13.09
CA ASP A 37 26.81 9.83 14.38
C ASP A 37 25.81 9.63 15.54
N CYS A 38 25.66 8.39 16.01
CA CYS A 38 25.06 8.08 17.31
C CYS A 38 25.70 6.79 17.87
N ILE A 39 26.06 6.84 19.15
CA ILE A 39 26.80 5.84 19.94
C ILE A 39 25.96 4.55 20.09
N LEU A 40 26.54 3.38 19.79
CA LEU A 40 25.87 2.08 19.77
C LEU A 40 25.92 1.37 21.14
N ASP A 41 24.80 0.79 21.55
CA ASP A 41 24.68 -0.14 22.69
C ASP A 41 25.04 -1.57 22.22
N GLU A 42 25.98 -2.23 22.89
CA GLU A 42 26.65 -3.46 22.43
C GLU A 42 25.80 -4.75 22.54
N ASN A 43 24.64 -4.70 23.21
CA ASN A 43 23.79 -5.87 23.45
C ASN A 43 22.45 -5.87 22.68
N ALA A 44 22.21 -4.92 21.78
CA ALA A 44 21.01 -4.93 20.95
C ALA A 44 21.15 -6.00 19.84
N THR A 45 20.28 -7.02 19.85
CA THR A 45 20.11 -7.90 18.68
C THR A 45 19.45 -7.08 17.57
N TRP A 46 20.24 -6.66 16.59
CA TRP A 46 19.79 -5.90 15.44
C TRP A 46 18.93 -6.79 14.55
N TYR A 47 17.71 -6.32 14.29
CA TYR A 47 16.79 -6.94 13.35
C TYR A 47 17.23 -6.56 11.92
N ASP A 48 17.70 -7.55 11.15
CA ASP A 48 18.11 -7.35 9.76
C ASP A 48 16.91 -7.52 8.82
N VAL A 49 16.38 -6.38 8.37
CA VAL A 49 15.20 -6.34 7.49
C VAL A 49 15.56 -6.84 6.09
N ASP A 50 16.81 -6.66 5.64
CA ASP A 50 17.24 -7.07 4.30
C ASP A 50 17.28 -8.60 4.21
N ASP A 51 17.80 -9.27 5.25
CA ASP A 51 17.72 -10.73 5.37
C ASP A 51 16.26 -11.23 5.39
N LEU A 52 15.37 -10.52 6.10
CA LEU A 52 13.96 -10.91 6.11
C LEU A 52 13.30 -10.75 4.73
N ILE A 53 13.60 -9.68 3.99
CA ILE A 53 13.12 -9.49 2.62
C ILE A 53 13.57 -10.66 1.74
N ILE A 54 14.85 -11.05 1.81
CA ILE A 54 15.40 -12.16 1.03
C ILE A 54 14.65 -13.46 1.36
N ARG A 55 14.43 -13.74 2.65
CA ARG A 55 13.70 -14.94 3.09
C ARG A 55 12.25 -14.93 2.62
N ILE A 56 11.56 -13.79 2.67
CA ILE A 56 10.19 -13.66 2.19
C ILE A 56 10.13 -13.84 0.65
N LEU A 57 11.02 -13.18 -0.10
CA LEU A 57 11.09 -13.32 -1.57
C LEU A 57 11.33 -14.78 -2.00
N ASN A 58 12.15 -15.52 -1.25
CA ASN A 58 12.41 -16.93 -1.51
C ASN A 58 11.21 -17.85 -1.25
N VAL A 59 10.13 -17.40 -0.59
CA VAL A 59 8.89 -18.20 -0.42
C VAL A 59 8.23 -18.54 -1.76
N ALA A 60 8.52 -17.78 -2.82
CA ALA A 60 8.05 -18.11 -4.17
C ALA A 60 8.77 -19.33 -4.80
N MET A 61 9.90 -19.75 -4.23
CA MET A 61 10.66 -20.89 -4.73
C MET A 61 10.06 -22.23 -4.23
N PRO A 62 10.00 -23.28 -5.07
CA PRO A 62 9.52 -24.59 -4.65
C PRO A 62 10.28 -25.12 -3.42
N GLY A 63 9.54 -25.55 -2.39
CA GLY A 63 10.10 -26.11 -1.17
C GLY A 63 10.37 -25.10 -0.05
N TYR A 64 10.18 -23.80 -0.31
CA TYR A 64 10.23 -22.75 0.71
C TYR A 64 8.82 -22.42 1.20
N SER A 65 8.70 -22.05 2.47
CA SER A 65 7.46 -21.56 3.06
C SER A 65 7.77 -20.48 4.10
N LEU A 66 6.86 -19.53 4.29
CA LEU A 66 7.04 -18.49 5.30
C LEU A 66 7.25 -19.09 6.69
N VAL A 67 6.51 -20.16 7.00
CA VAL A 67 6.55 -20.87 8.30
C VAL A 67 7.91 -21.50 8.59
N ASN A 68 8.65 -21.91 7.56
CA ASN A 68 9.98 -22.50 7.70
C ASN A 68 11.08 -21.45 7.66
N GLY A 69 10.85 -20.32 7.00
CA GLY A 69 11.84 -19.27 6.78
C GLY A 69 11.80 -18.14 7.80
N VAL A 70 10.65 -17.83 8.40
CA VAL A 70 10.44 -16.62 9.22
C VAL A 70 9.83 -16.96 10.57
N LYS A 71 10.44 -16.48 11.65
CA LYS A 71 9.96 -16.68 13.02
C LYS A 71 8.83 -15.70 13.33
N GLU A 72 7.87 -16.15 14.12
CA GLU A 72 6.74 -15.33 14.59
C GLU A 72 7.19 -14.03 15.27
N GLY A 73 8.22 -14.11 16.13
CA GLY A 73 8.77 -12.92 16.80
C GLY A 73 9.36 -11.88 15.85
N GLU A 74 9.83 -12.28 14.66
CA GLU A 74 10.31 -11.36 13.63
C GLU A 74 9.14 -10.58 13.02
N LEU A 75 8.02 -11.24 12.75
CA LEU A 75 6.81 -10.62 12.22
C LEU A 75 6.14 -9.68 13.23
N MET A 76 6.11 -10.07 14.51
CA MET A 76 5.59 -9.20 15.59
C MET A 76 6.46 -7.94 15.75
N ASN A 77 7.79 -8.11 15.70
CA ASN A 77 8.71 -6.99 15.75
C ASN A 77 8.51 -6.08 14.53
N LEU A 78 8.41 -6.65 13.32
CA LEU A 78 8.13 -5.90 12.09
C LEU A 78 6.88 -5.03 12.23
N CYS A 79 5.77 -5.59 12.72
CA CYS A 79 4.52 -4.86 12.93
C CYS A 79 4.69 -3.73 13.97
N THR A 80 5.47 -3.97 15.03
CA THR A 80 5.75 -2.95 16.05
C THR A 80 6.56 -1.79 15.47
N VAL A 81 7.61 -2.09 14.69
CA VAL A 81 8.44 -1.07 14.07
C VAL A 81 7.64 -0.29 13.04
N VAL A 82 6.96 -0.97 12.12
CA VAL A 82 6.22 -0.36 11.02
C VAL A 82 5.14 0.60 11.52
N ARG A 83 4.48 0.24 12.64
CA ARG A 83 3.50 1.07 13.33
C ARG A 83 4.08 2.43 13.73
N GLN A 84 5.31 2.45 14.25
CA GLN A 84 5.98 3.71 14.60
C GLN A 84 6.30 4.53 13.35
N VAL A 85 6.69 3.86 12.27
CA VAL A 85 6.93 4.54 10.99
C VAL A 85 5.66 5.22 10.50
N PHE A 86 4.51 4.55 10.50
CA PHE A 86 3.25 5.16 10.08
C PHE A 86 2.84 6.35 10.93
N LEU A 87 2.97 6.24 12.26
CA LEU A 87 2.64 7.32 13.18
C LEU A 87 3.57 8.53 13.06
N SER A 88 4.82 8.32 12.62
CA SER A 88 5.76 9.42 12.38
C SER A 88 5.45 10.23 11.12
N GLN A 89 4.72 9.65 10.17
CA GLN A 89 4.32 10.30 8.93
C GLN A 89 2.98 11.02 9.06
N ALA A 90 2.68 11.92 8.13
CA ALA A 90 1.39 12.62 8.09
C ALA A 90 0.24 11.67 7.69
N SER A 91 -0.99 12.00 8.08
CA SER A 91 -2.18 11.18 7.74
C SER A 91 -2.61 11.35 6.27
N LEU A 92 -2.29 12.50 5.68
CA LEU A 92 -2.27 12.73 4.24
C LEU A 92 -0.81 12.71 3.80
N ILE A 93 -0.45 11.76 2.94
CA ILE A 93 0.92 11.58 2.47
C ILE A 93 1.13 12.41 1.20
N GLU A 94 2.04 13.38 1.23
CA GLU A 94 2.31 14.29 0.10
C GLU A 94 3.55 13.85 -0.69
N LEU A 95 3.37 13.60 -1.98
CA LEU A 95 4.29 12.81 -2.80
C LEU A 95 4.65 13.51 -4.10
N GLN A 96 5.76 13.09 -4.69
CA GLN A 96 6.22 13.60 -5.98
C GLN A 96 6.40 12.47 -6.98
N PRO A 97 6.12 12.70 -8.27
CA PRO A 97 6.52 11.78 -9.33
C PRO A 97 8.06 11.71 -9.47
N PRO A 98 8.60 10.66 -10.13
CA PRO A 98 7.89 9.54 -10.73
C PRO A 98 7.42 8.52 -9.68
N ILE A 99 6.21 7.98 -9.87
CA ILE A 99 5.59 7.04 -8.93
C ILE A 99 4.61 6.09 -9.64
N LYS A 100 4.47 4.87 -9.13
CA LYS A 100 3.56 3.84 -9.62
C LYS A 100 2.45 3.56 -8.61
N ILE A 101 1.20 3.71 -9.02
CA ILE A 101 0.02 3.51 -8.20
C ILE A 101 -0.56 2.12 -8.46
N CYS A 102 -0.77 1.35 -7.39
CA CYS A 102 -1.32 -0.01 -7.41
C CYS A 102 -2.61 -0.05 -6.58
N GLY A 103 -3.60 -0.79 -7.07
CA GLY A 103 -4.85 -1.04 -6.38
C GLY A 103 -4.77 -2.24 -5.44
N ASP A 104 -5.90 -2.95 -5.33
CA ASP A 104 -6.09 -4.09 -4.45
C ASP A 104 -5.16 -5.27 -4.82
N ILE A 105 -4.75 -6.03 -3.80
CA ILE A 105 -3.82 -7.19 -3.92
C ILE A 105 -4.45 -8.48 -3.37
N HIS A 106 -5.17 -8.38 -2.26
CA HIS A 106 -5.91 -9.49 -1.63
C HIS A 106 -5.11 -10.78 -1.48
N GLY A 107 -3.91 -10.70 -0.90
CA GLY A 107 -3.11 -11.88 -0.61
C GLY A 107 -2.60 -12.66 -1.83
N GLN A 108 -2.66 -12.09 -3.04
CA GLN A 108 -2.12 -12.69 -4.27
C GLN A 108 -0.60 -12.45 -4.39
N TYR A 109 0.18 -13.08 -3.51
CA TYR A 109 1.62 -12.85 -3.38
C TYR A 109 2.42 -13.10 -4.67
N ALA A 110 2.11 -14.18 -5.40
CA ALA A 110 2.76 -14.46 -6.68
C ALA A 110 2.56 -13.32 -7.70
N ASP A 111 1.40 -12.67 -7.69
CA ASP A 111 1.12 -11.54 -8.58
C ASP A 111 1.80 -10.25 -8.12
N VAL A 112 2.01 -10.05 -6.81
CA VAL A 112 2.89 -8.98 -6.30
C VAL A 112 4.32 -9.13 -6.82
N LEU A 113 4.85 -10.35 -6.86
CA LEU A 113 6.18 -10.58 -7.41
C LEU A 113 6.24 -10.33 -8.91
N ARG A 114 5.21 -10.73 -9.67
CA ARG A 114 5.10 -10.40 -11.10
C ARG A 114 5.00 -8.90 -11.35
N LEU A 115 4.24 -8.20 -10.50
CA LEU A 115 4.11 -6.74 -10.50
C LEU A 115 5.51 -6.11 -10.36
N PHE A 116 6.29 -6.52 -9.36
CA PHE A 116 7.65 -6.00 -9.15
C PHE A 116 8.64 -6.43 -10.23
N ASP A 117 8.59 -7.66 -10.72
CA ASP A 117 9.44 -8.12 -11.82
C ASP A 117 9.23 -7.29 -13.08
N ARG A 118 7.97 -7.00 -13.42
CA ARG A 118 7.62 -6.20 -14.59
C ARG A 118 7.88 -4.70 -14.41
N SER A 119 7.67 -4.18 -13.21
CA SER A 119 7.71 -2.74 -12.93
C SER A 119 8.94 -2.24 -12.19
N GLY A 120 9.83 -3.13 -11.77
CA GLY A 120 11.01 -2.84 -10.95
C GLY A 120 10.71 -2.99 -9.46
N PHE A 121 11.65 -3.57 -8.73
CA PHE A 121 11.55 -3.74 -7.28
C PHE A 121 11.85 -2.42 -6.52
N PRO A 122 11.23 -2.19 -5.35
CA PRO A 122 11.71 -1.18 -4.41
C PRO A 122 13.17 -1.47 -3.96
N PRO A 123 14.00 -0.44 -3.68
CA PRO A 123 13.69 0.99 -3.69
C PRO A 123 13.89 1.68 -5.06
N THR A 124 14.20 0.93 -6.12
CA THR A 124 14.55 1.46 -7.44
C THR A 124 13.39 2.19 -8.11
N VAL A 125 12.15 1.86 -7.72
CA VAL A 125 10.92 2.45 -8.23
C VAL A 125 10.02 2.83 -7.06
N ASN A 126 9.44 4.03 -7.13
CA ASN A 126 8.50 4.49 -6.14
C ASN A 126 7.11 3.92 -6.41
N TYR A 127 6.49 3.37 -5.39
CA TYR A 127 5.15 2.81 -5.46
C TYR A 127 4.19 3.66 -4.65
N LEU A 128 2.90 3.36 -4.78
CA LEU A 128 1.78 3.84 -4.01
C LEU A 128 0.71 2.75 -4.07
N PHE A 129 0.60 1.93 -3.03
CA PHE A 129 -0.51 0.97 -2.93
C PHE A 129 -1.72 1.60 -2.21
N LEU A 130 -2.90 1.39 -2.78
CA LEU A 130 -4.15 2.04 -2.36
C LEU A 130 -4.92 1.30 -1.27
N GLY A 131 -4.56 0.07 -0.91
CA GLY A 131 -5.23 -0.69 0.16
C GLY A 131 -5.43 -2.15 -0.18
N ASP A 132 -6.27 -2.83 0.61
CA ASP A 132 -6.70 -4.21 0.40
C ASP A 132 -5.56 -5.19 0.08
N TYR A 133 -4.56 -5.17 0.96
CA TYR A 133 -3.38 -6.03 0.87
C TYR A 133 -3.69 -7.49 1.20
N VAL A 134 -4.66 -7.70 2.09
CA VAL A 134 -5.00 -8.99 2.71
C VAL A 134 -6.46 -9.36 2.39
N ASP A 135 -6.89 -10.49 2.94
CA ASP A 135 -8.15 -11.18 2.70
C ASP A 135 -8.26 -11.84 1.33
N ARG A 136 -9.17 -12.82 1.24
CA ARG A 136 -9.58 -13.58 0.03
C ARG A 136 -8.52 -14.48 -0.59
N GLY A 137 -7.30 -14.00 -0.80
CA GLY A 137 -6.19 -14.78 -1.32
C GLY A 137 -5.54 -15.69 -0.28
N GLN A 138 -4.57 -16.48 -0.74
CA GLN A 138 -3.97 -17.56 0.05
C GLN A 138 -2.73 -17.12 0.83
N GLN A 139 -2.01 -16.09 0.36
CA GLN A 139 -0.68 -15.71 0.86
C GLN A 139 -0.68 -14.31 1.49
N ASN A 140 -1.62 -14.08 2.40
CA ASN A 140 -1.84 -12.78 3.06
C ASN A 140 -0.64 -12.34 3.90
N LEU A 141 -0.06 -13.29 4.64
CA LEU A 141 1.07 -13.00 5.54
C LEU A 141 2.32 -12.66 4.75
N GLU A 142 2.59 -13.35 3.66
CA GLU A 142 3.70 -13.07 2.75
C GLU A 142 3.56 -11.66 2.15
N CYS A 143 2.36 -11.31 1.66
CA CYS A 143 2.08 -9.98 1.10
C CYS A 143 2.34 -8.86 2.11
N ILE A 144 1.69 -8.93 3.28
CA ILE A 144 1.77 -7.84 4.26
C ILE A 144 3.18 -7.75 4.86
N SER A 145 3.85 -8.89 5.08
CA SER A 145 5.22 -8.91 5.60
C SER A 145 6.18 -8.27 4.60
N LEU A 146 6.07 -8.59 3.30
CA LEU A 146 6.91 -7.97 2.27
C LEU A 146 6.69 -6.45 2.21
N PHE A 147 5.44 -5.99 2.21
CA PHE A 147 5.13 -4.56 2.20
C PHE A 147 5.63 -3.83 3.44
N PHE A 148 5.50 -4.42 4.64
CA PHE A 148 6.03 -3.83 5.87
C PHE A 148 7.57 -3.82 5.91
N CYS A 149 8.23 -4.83 5.34
CA CYS A 149 9.68 -4.81 5.22
C CYS A 149 10.13 -3.65 4.32
N TYR A 150 9.49 -3.49 3.15
CA TYR A 150 9.76 -2.34 2.28
C TYR A 150 9.39 -1.00 2.94
N LYS A 151 8.38 -0.91 3.81
CA LYS A 151 8.18 0.29 4.63
C LYS A 151 9.41 0.61 5.44
N ASN A 152 9.86 -0.39 6.19
CA ASN A 152 10.86 -0.17 7.21
C ASN A 152 12.24 0.14 6.63
N VAL A 153 12.71 -0.62 5.63
CA VAL A 153 14.01 -0.38 4.98
C VAL A 153 14.13 1.06 4.52
N ILE A 154 13.03 1.58 4.00
CA ILE A 154 13.08 2.75 3.19
C ILE A 154 12.93 3.96 4.15
N ASP A 155 12.10 3.91 5.20
CA ASP A 155 12.11 4.99 6.21
C ASP A 155 13.27 4.93 7.22
N ASP A 156 14.11 3.89 7.17
CA ASP A 156 15.35 3.74 7.98
C ASP A 156 15.13 3.89 9.49
N ILE A 157 13.93 3.59 9.98
CA ILE A 157 13.64 3.61 11.41
C ILE A 157 14.19 2.34 12.04
N LYS A 158 15.36 2.47 12.68
CA LYS A 158 15.93 1.49 13.59
C LYS A 158 15.21 1.57 14.93
N ALA A 159 14.14 0.81 15.10
CA ALA A 159 13.52 0.65 16.41
C ALA A 159 14.26 -0.46 17.19
N PRO A 160 14.49 -0.30 18.51
CA PRO A 160 15.01 -1.38 19.33
C PRO A 160 14.02 -2.56 19.28
N GLY A 161 14.52 -3.73 18.90
CA GLY A 161 13.73 -4.96 18.89
C GLY A 161 13.30 -5.28 20.30
N TYR A 162 12.02 -5.11 20.62
CA TYR A 162 11.49 -5.58 21.89
C TYR A 162 11.38 -7.10 21.80
N GLY A 163 12.29 -7.79 22.47
CA GLY A 163 12.29 -9.25 22.55
C GLY A 163 10.95 -9.75 23.07
N TYR A 164 10.14 -10.31 22.18
CA TYR A 164 8.86 -10.89 22.57
C TYR A 164 9.10 -12.27 23.18
N SER A 165 8.66 -12.45 24.44
CA SER A 165 8.74 -13.72 25.16
C SER A 165 7.78 -14.74 24.54
N SER A 166 8.34 -15.76 23.92
CA SER A 166 7.70 -16.90 23.27
C SER A 166 6.63 -17.59 24.13
N ARG A 167 5.34 -17.28 23.94
CA ARG A 167 4.22 -18.11 24.45
C ARG A 167 2.93 -18.14 23.61
N CYS A 168 2.84 -17.46 22.47
CA CYS A 168 1.67 -17.59 21.61
C CYS A 168 1.98 -18.50 20.43
N VAL A 169 1.01 -19.37 20.14
CA VAL A 169 0.95 -20.18 18.94
C VAL A 169 0.03 -19.40 18.02
N SER A 170 0.48 -19.07 16.81
CA SER A 170 -0.14 -18.17 15.82
C SER A 170 0.15 -16.68 16.04
N ILE A 171 0.51 -15.99 14.94
CA ILE A 171 0.71 -14.53 14.91
C ILE A 171 -0.48 -13.87 15.57
N ASP A 172 -0.22 -13.08 16.60
CA ASP A 172 -1.26 -12.33 17.27
C ASP A 172 -1.90 -11.35 16.28
N ILE A 173 -3.10 -11.69 15.80
CA ILE A 173 -3.87 -10.91 14.83
C ILE A 173 -4.08 -9.47 15.32
N VAL A 174 -4.09 -9.27 16.64
CA VAL A 174 -4.20 -7.95 17.27
C VAL A 174 -3.03 -7.06 16.90
N ILE A 175 -1.79 -7.58 16.88
CA ILE A 175 -0.60 -6.79 16.54
C ILE A 175 -0.65 -6.34 15.07
N VAL A 176 -1.14 -7.20 14.18
CA VAL A 176 -1.31 -6.87 12.77
C VAL A 176 -2.42 -5.82 12.60
N GLN A 177 -3.54 -5.96 13.30
CA GLN A 177 -4.63 -4.97 13.33
C GLN A 177 -4.16 -3.61 13.88
N ASP A 178 -3.35 -3.60 14.92
CA ASP A 178 -2.77 -2.38 15.49
C ASP A 178 -1.85 -1.66 14.50
N ALA A 179 -1.08 -2.40 13.69
CA ALA A 179 -0.31 -1.82 12.61
C ALA A 179 -1.25 -1.22 11.53
N PHE A 180 -2.29 -1.94 11.13
CA PHE A 180 -3.30 -1.45 10.18
C PHE A 180 -4.06 -0.21 10.67
N ALA A 181 -4.27 -0.05 11.98
CA ALA A 181 -4.94 1.13 12.54
C ALA A 181 -4.10 2.41 12.46
N THR A 182 -2.76 2.30 12.33
CA THR A 182 -1.84 3.46 12.34
C THR A 182 -1.55 4.07 10.98
N LEU A 183 -2.16 3.53 9.97
CA LEU A 183 -1.77 3.56 8.58
C LEU A 183 -2.41 4.89 8.03
N PRO A 184 -1.77 5.72 7.14
CA PRO A 184 -2.32 7.02 6.60
C PRO A 184 -3.30 7.08 5.37
N PHE A 185 -4.55 7.55 5.54
CA PHE A 185 -5.69 7.18 4.68
C PHE A 185 -5.62 7.60 3.21
N THR A 186 -4.85 8.64 2.90
CA THR A 186 -4.88 9.29 1.59
C THR A 186 -3.49 9.74 1.17
N GLY A 187 -3.28 9.84 -0.13
CA GLY A 187 -2.07 10.33 -0.76
C GLY A 187 -2.35 11.49 -1.70
N LEU A 188 -1.43 12.42 -1.82
CA LEU A 188 -1.52 13.55 -2.75
C LEU A 188 -0.24 13.64 -3.57
N ILE A 189 -0.31 13.26 -4.85
CA ILE A 189 0.84 13.35 -5.76
C ILE A 189 0.85 14.71 -6.44
N ALA A 190 1.97 15.42 -6.29
CA ALA A 190 2.25 16.75 -6.85
C ALA A 190 1.14 17.79 -6.60
N GLY A 191 0.38 17.64 -5.51
CA GLY A 191 -0.77 18.51 -5.23
C GLY A 191 -1.97 18.32 -6.16
N LYS A 192 -1.93 17.40 -7.14
CA LYS A 192 -2.91 17.31 -8.22
C LYS A 192 -3.64 15.97 -8.34
N ILE A 193 -3.04 14.86 -7.88
CA ILE A 193 -3.68 13.54 -7.91
C ILE A 193 -3.97 13.10 -6.48
N LEU A 194 -5.24 13.06 -6.11
CA LEU A 194 -5.70 12.60 -4.80
C LEU A 194 -5.96 11.09 -4.83
N CYS A 195 -5.28 10.35 -3.97
CA CYS A 195 -5.27 8.90 -3.92
C CYS A 195 -5.95 8.40 -2.64
N MET A 196 -6.82 7.41 -2.76
CA MET A 196 -7.51 6.77 -1.63
C MET A 196 -7.99 5.36 -2.01
N HIS A 197 -8.37 4.52 -1.05
CA HIS A 197 -8.91 3.20 -1.37
C HIS A 197 -10.35 3.29 -1.92
N GLY A 198 -11.22 3.86 -1.09
CA GLY A 198 -12.64 4.10 -1.32
C GLY A 198 -12.86 5.24 -2.29
N GLY A 199 -13.43 6.33 -1.83
CA GLY A 199 -13.73 7.46 -2.70
C GLY A 199 -14.04 8.70 -1.90
N LEU A 200 -14.75 9.62 -2.55
CA LEU A 200 -15.06 10.92 -1.98
C LEU A 200 -16.07 10.80 -0.83
N SER A 201 -16.07 11.78 0.07
CA SER A 201 -17.06 11.86 1.16
C SER A 201 -17.89 13.14 1.07
N PRO A 202 -19.20 13.11 1.39
CA PRO A 202 -19.99 14.34 1.52
C PRO A 202 -19.50 15.23 2.67
N LYS A 203 -18.74 14.66 3.62
CA LYS A 203 -18.13 15.36 4.77
C LYS A 203 -16.78 15.99 4.44
N LEU A 204 -16.17 15.66 3.29
CA LEU A 204 -14.92 16.26 2.85
C LEU A 204 -15.19 17.63 2.23
N LYS A 205 -14.51 18.65 2.75
CA LYS A 205 -14.65 20.06 2.37
C LYS A 205 -13.31 20.75 2.16
N SER A 206 -12.24 20.26 2.78
CA SER A 206 -10.89 20.76 2.58
C SER A 206 -9.85 19.66 2.74
N MET A 207 -8.67 19.87 2.15
CA MET A 207 -7.51 18.99 2.31
C MET A 207 -7.00 18.93 3.75
N ASP A 208 -7.19 20.00 4.53
CA ASP A 208 -6.78 20.04 5.93
C ASP A 208 -7.51 19.03 6.80
N GLN A 209 -8.75 18.68 6.46
CA GLN A 209 -9.48 17.60 7.15
C GLN A 209 -8.75 16.26 7.02
N LEU A 210 -8.10 16.00 5.88
CA LEU A 210 -7.32 14.77 5.67
C LEU A 210 -6.01 14.81 6.46
N ARG A 211 -5.36 15.98 6.53
CA ARG A 211 -4.12 16.19 7.31
C ARG A 211 -4.33 16.03 8.81
N GLN A 212 -5.51 16.39 9.30
CA GLN A 212 -5.86 16.39 10.74
C GLN A 212 -6.40 15.05 11.25
N ILE A 213 -6.53 14.03 10.40
CA ILE A 213 -6.94 12.68 10.83
C ILE A 213 -5.94 12.16 11.86
N THR A 214 -6.41 11.77 13.05
CA THR A 214 -5.56 11.20 14.11
C THR A 214 -5.48 9.68 13.98
N ARG A 215 -4.31 9.13 14.28
CA ARG A 215 -4.00 7.69 14.23
C ARG A 215 -3.31 7.25 15.53
N PRO A 216 -3.48 6.00 16.00
CA PRO A 216 -4.29 4.93 15.43
C PRO A 216 -5.80 5.19 15.51
N ILE A 217 -6.57 4.64 14.57
CA ILE A 217 -8.02 4.72 14.60
C ILE A 217 -8.65 3.48 13.95
N ASP A 218 -9.68 2.95 14.60
CA ASP A 218 -10.66 2.07 13.96
C ASP A 218 -11.82 2.95 13.43
N PRO A 219 -12.02 3.06 12.11
CA PRO A 219 -12.98 3.98 11.51
C PRO A 219 -14.43 3.79 12.01
N PRO A 220 -15.03 4.75 12.75
CA PRO A 220 -16.40 4.60 13.20
C PRO A 220 -17.37 4.76 12.03
N ASN A 221 -18.49 4.02 12.03
CA ASN A 221 -19.56 4.16 11.05
C ASN A 221 -20.74 4.95 11.66
N PRO A 222 -21.15 6.12 11.12
CA PRO A 222 -20.67 6.79 9.90
C PRO A 222 -19.58 7.85 10.15
N SER A 223 -18.48 7.86 9.38
CA SER A 223 -17.41 8.87 9.48
C SER A 223 -16.75 9.17 8.13
N LEU A 224 -15.99 10.28 8.06
CA LEU A 224 -15.16 10.60 6.90
C LEU A 224 -14.19 9.46 6.57
N HIS A 225 -13.59 8.84 7.58
CA HIS A 225 -12.65 7.72 7.42
C HIS A 225 -13.28 6.53 6.69
N ILE A 226 -14.51 6.15 7.08
CA ILE A 226 -15.25 5.09 6.41
C ILE A 226 -15.55 5.45 4.96
N ASP A 227 -15.92 6.70 4.69
CA ASP A 227 -16.22 7.12 3.33
C ASP A 227 -14.99 7.09 2.41
N LEU A 228 -13.82 7.46 2.93
CA LEU A 228 -12.54 7.36 2.22
C LEU A 228 -12.12 5.92 1.90
N LEU A 229 -12.70 4.93 2.59
CA LEU A 229 -12.42 3.51 2.39
C LEU A 229 -13.54 2.77 1.63
N TRP A 230 -14.79 3.20 1.70
CA TRP A 230 -15.94 2.40 1.27
C TRP A 230 -16.88 3.07 0.25
N SER A 231 -16.68 4.34 -0.06
CA SER A 231 -17.54 4.99 -1.07
C SER A 231 -17.17 4.58 -2.49
N ASP A 232 -18.16 4.57 -3.39
CA ASP A 232 -18.02 4.12 -4.77
C ASP A 232 -18.57 5.13 -5.79
N PRO A 233 -17.93 5.31 -6.96
CA PRO A 233 -18.53 6.03 -8.07
C PRO A 233 -19.68 5.23 -8.70
N ASP A 234 -20.76 5.89 -9.12
CA ASP A 234 -21.88 5.28 -9.83
C ASP A 234 -22.31 6.14 -11.03
N ASN A 235 -22.48 5.50 -12.20
CA ASN A 235 -22.87 6.13 -13.45
C ASN A 235 -24.35 6.54 -13.52
N TYR A 236 -25.20 5.93 -12.69
CA TYR A 236 -26.66 6.05 -12.79
C TYR A 236 -27.27 7.06 -11.81
N ILE A 237 -26.46 7.67 -10.95
CA ILE A 237 -26.91 8.65 -9.97
C ILE A 237 -26.32 10.03 -10.22
N ARG A 238 -26.95 11.02 -9.60
CA ARG A 238 -26.48 12.40 -9.50
C ARG A 238 -26.39 12.77 -8.02
N GLY A 239 -25.31 13.43 -7.61
CA GLY A 239 -25.07 13.72 -6.20
C GLY A 239 -24.66 12.47 -5.40
N TRP A 240 -25.21 12.33 -4.19
CA TRP A 240 -24.89 11.26 -3.25
C TRP A 240 -26.11 10.35 -3.01
N ALA A 241 -25.90 9.04 -2.89
CA ALA A 241 -26.91 8.09 -2.45
C ALA A 241 -26.30 7.01 -1.53
N SER A 242 -27.15 6.24 -0.84
CA SER A 242 -26.68 5.15 0.03
C SER A 242 -26.05 4.03 -0.79
N ASN A 243 -24.91 3.50 -0.34
CA ASN A 243 -24.24 2.39 -1.03
C ASN A 243 -24.98 1.06 -0.78
N CYS A 244 -25.15 0.24 -1.82
CA CYS A 244 -25.77 -1.08 -1.72
C CYS A 244 -24.93 -2.08 -0.89
N ARG A 245 -23.65 -1.77 -0.64
CA ARG A 245 -22.78 -2.49 0.30
C ARG A 245 -23.23 -2.38 1.76
N GLY A 246 -24.17 -1.47 2.08
CA GLY A 246 -24.66 -1.25 3.44
C GLY A 246 -23.74 -0.36 4.30
N VAL A 247 -22.71 0.23 3.69
CA VAL A 247 -21.75 1.12 4.35
C VAL A 247 -21.37 2.26 3.40
N SER A 248 -21.24 3.48 3.93
CA SER A 248 -20.92 4.69 3.16
C SER A 248 -21.93 5.01 2.03
N TYR A 249 -21.46 5.72 1.00
CA TYR A 249 -22.23 6.34 -0.07
C TYR A 249 -21.73 5.93 -1.44
N VAL A 250 -22.61 6.00 -2.42
CA VAL A 250 -22.26 6.10 -3.84
C VAL A 250 -22.31 7.56 -4.29
N PHE A 251 -21.48 7.95 -5.26
CA PHE A 251 -21.44 9.31 -5.79
C PHE A 251 -21.41 9.40 -7.32
N GLY A 252 -22.10 10.41 -7.86
CA GLY A 252 -22.21 10.65 -9.30
C GLY A 252 -21.02 11.39 -9.91
N LYS A 253 -21.03 11.50 -11.25
CA LYS A 253 -20.00 12.24 -12.02
C LYS A 253 -19.91 13.71 -11.63
N ASP A 254 -21.04 14.31 -11.29
CA ASP A 254 -21.14 15.71 -10.87
C ASP A 254 -20.39 15.98 -9.57
N VAL A 255 -20.46 15.04 -8.62
CA VAL A 255 -19.70 15.12 -7.35
C VAL A 255 -18.19 15.12 -7.61
N VAL A 256 -17.70 14.28 -8.52
CA VAL A 256 -16.26 14.24 -8.85
C VAL A 256 -15.80 15.57 -9.42
N VAL A 257 -16.59 16.19 -10.32
CA VAL A 257 -16.27 17.49 -10.91
C VAL A 257 -16.27 18.59 -9.86
N GLU A 258 -17.29 18.64 -9.01
CA GLU A 258 -17.41 19.61 -7.92
C GLU A 258 -16.25 19.49 -6.92
N MET A 259 -15.97 18.27 -6.46
CA MET A 259 -14.90 18.00 -5.49
C MET A 259 -13.51 18.24 -6.09
N SER A 260 -13.32 17.97 -7.38
CA SER A 260 -12.07 18.30 -8.08
C SER A 260 -11.79 19.80 -8.04
N ALA A 261 -12.82 20.62 -8.29
CA ALA A 261 -12.70 22.07 -8.23
C ALA A 261 -12.53 22.58 -6.79
N LEU A 262 -13.25 21.99 -5.83
CA LEU A 262 -13.19 22.37 -4.42
C LEU A 262 -11.80 22.12 -3.80
N LEU A 263 -11.18 20.99 -4.14
CA LEU A 263 -9.89 20.57 -3.58
C LEU A 263 -8.69 20.98 -4.44
N ASP A 264 -8.92 21.65 -5.57
CA ASP A 264 -7.90 22.01 -6.58
C ASP A 264 -7.08 20.82 -7.11
N ILE A 265 -7.75 19.70 -7.38
CA ILE A 265 -7.17 18.47 -7.91
C ILE A 265 -7.61 18.21 -9.35
N GLU A 266 -6.78 17.49 -10.09
CA GLU A 266 -7.03 17.14 -11.49
C GLU A 266 -7.61 15.73 -11.63
N LEU A 267 -7.20 14.81 -10.75
CA LEU A 267 -7.54 13.40 -10.80
C LEU A 267 -7.73 12.81 -9.40
N VAL A 268 -8.75 11.96 -9.26
CA VAL A 268 -8.89 11.03 -8.13
C VAL A 268 -8.43 9.64 -8.57
N ALA A 269 -7.45 9.05 -7.91
CA ALA A 269 -7.02 7.67 -8.12
C ALA A 269 -7.52 6.79 -6.96
N ARG A 270 -8.28 5.74 -7.28
CA ARG A 270 -8.91 4.88 -6.27
C ARG A 270 -8.89 3.39 -6.64
N ALA A 271 -9.32 2.51 -5.74
CA ALA A 271 -9.28 1.05 -5.93
C ALA A 271 -10.63 0.36 -5.62
N HIS A 272 -10.70 -0.69 -4.78
CA HIS A 272 -11.93 -1.27 -4.15
C HIS A 272 -12.99 -1.93 -5.06
N GLN A 273 -13.01 -1.61 -6.35
CA GLN A 273 -13.91 -2.18 -7.34
C GLN A 273 -13.10 -2.93 -8.40
N VAL A 274 -13.44 -4.20 -8.59
CA VAL A 274 -12.89 -5.03 -9.67
C VAL A 274 -13.33 -4.41 -11.00
N VAL A 275 -12.36 -4.17 -11.88
CA VAL A 275 -12.56 -3.61 -13.22
C VAL A 275 -11.86 -4.49 -14.25
N GLN A 276 -12.49 -4.68 -15.40
CA GLN A 276 -12.12 -5.74 -16.36
C GLN A 276 -10.67 -5.61 -16.85
N ASP A 277 -10.23 -4.42 -17.23
CA ASP A 277 -8.89 -4.18 -17.77
C ASP A 277 -7.86 -3.83 -16.68
N GLY A 278 -8.21 -4.01 -15.40
CA GLY A 278 -7.40 -3.60 -14.24
C GLY A 278 -7.44 -2.10 -13.95
N TYR A 279 -7.94 -1.27 -14.87
CA TYR A 279 -8.26 0.13 -14.61
C TYR A 279 -9.54 0.57 -15.34
N GLU A 280 -10.24 1.57 -14.79
CA GLU A 280 -11.42 2.17 -15.43
C GLU A 280 -11.52 3.66 -15.14
N PHE A 281 -11.81 4.47 -16.16
CA PHE A 281 -12.01 5.91 -16.01
C PHE A 281 -13.47 6.27 -15.76
N PHE A 282 -13.66 7.28 -14.92
CA PHE A 282 -14.96 7.86 -14.59
C PHE A 282 -14.92 9.40 -14.69
N ALA A 283 -16.10 10.02 -14.80
CA ALA A 283 -16.30 11.48 -14.83
C ALA A 283 -15.35 12.22 -15.81
N ASN A 284 -15.35 11.83 -17.10
CA ASN A 284 -14.46 12.40 -18.12
C ASN A 284 -12.96 12.33 -17.75
N LYS A 285 -12.53 11.17 -17.22
CA LYS A 285 -11.16 10.90 -16.78
C LYS A 285 -10.69 11.73 -15.58
N LYS A 286 -11.62 12.30 -14.79
CA LYS A 286 -11.30 12.95 -13.50
C LYS A 286 -11.23 11.97 -12.32
N LEU A 287 -11.66 10.74 -12.51
CA LEU A 287 -11.45 9.65 -11.56
C LEU A 287 -10.98 8.41 -12.32
N VAL A 288 -10.06 7.66 -11.72
CA VAL A 288 -9.64 6.35 -12.19
C VAL A 288 -9.73 5.33 -11.06
N THR A 289 -10.34 4.19 -11.34
CA THR A 289 -10.30 2.99 -10.50
C THR A 289 -9.17 2.11 -10.98
N ILE A 290 -8.34 1.59 -10.07
CA ILE A 290 -7.19 0.72 -10.33
C ILE A 290 -7.35 -0.54 -9.48
N PHE A 291 -7.17 -1.70 -10.10
CA PHE A 291 -7.23 -3.01 -9.46
C PHE A 291 -6.03 -3.84 -9.90
N SER A 292 -5.24 -4.33 -8.93
CA SER A 292 -3.92 -4.95 -9.20
C SER A 292 -3.88 -6.45 -8.89
N ALA A 293 -5.03 -7.07 -8.63
CA ALA A 293 -5.17 -8.52 -8.46
C ALA A 293 -5.82 -9.15 -9.71
N PRO A 294 -5.03 -9.73 -10.64
CA PRO A 294 -5.57 -10.39 -11.82
C PRO A 294 -6.34 -11.66 -11.44
N HIS A 295 -7.31 -12.04 -12.28
CA HIS A 295 -8.18 -13.21 -12.08
C HIS A 295 -8.75 -13.31 -10.66
N TYR A 296 -9.30 -12.20 -10.15
CA TYR A 296 -9.64 -12.05 -8.75
C TYR A 296 -10.52 -13.22 -8.24
N CYS A 297 -10.11 -13.81 -7.12
CA CYS A 297 -10.74 -14.98 -6.49
C CYS A 297 -10.93 -16.20 -7.41
N GLY A 298 -10.29 -16.25 -8.59
CA GLY A 298 -10.52 -17.26 -9.62
C GLY A 298 -11.93 -17.24 -10.23
N GLN A 299 -12.69 -16.17 -10.00
CA GLN A 299 -14.08 -16.00 -10.44
C GLN A 299 -14.23 -14.94 -11.52
N PHE A 300 -13.35 -13.94 -11.49
CA PHE A 300 -13.31 -12.87 -12.47
C PHE A 300 -12.21 -13.15 -13.50
N ASP A 301 -12.41 -12.67 -14.72
CA ASP A 301 -11.42 -12.73 -15.79
C ASP A 301 -10.77 -11.36 -16.01
N ASN A 302 -10.56 -10.62 -14.91
CA ASN A 302 -9.99 -9.29 -14.95
C ASN A 302 -8.47 -9.33 -15.06
N ALA A 303 -7.88 -8.34 -15.73
CA ALA A 303 -6.46 -8.07 -15.68
C ALA A 303 -6.08 -7.33 -14.37
N GLY A 304 -4.80 -7.34 -14.03
CA GLY A 304 -4.23 -6.41 -13.05
C GLY A 304 -3.61 -5.21 -13.77
N ALA A 305 -3.73 -4.01 -13.21
CA ALA A 305 -3.07 -2.82 -13.75
C ALA A 305 -2.28 -2.04 -12.70
N ILE A 306 -1.31 -1.28 -13.18
CA ILE A 306 -0.51 -0.30 -12.45
C ILE A 306 -0.60 1.02 -13.20
N MET A 307 -0.87 2.10 -12.50
CA MET A 307 -0.84 3.44 -13.09
C MET A 307 0.54 4.07 -12.85
N ASN A 308 1.28 4.35 -13.90
CA ASN A 308 2.55 5.06 -13.83
C ASN A 308 2.29 6.57 -13.99
N VAL A 309 2.84 7.36 -13.07
CA VAL A 309 2.84 8.82 -13.13
C VAL A 309 4.27 9.28 -13.31
N ASP A 310 4.57 9.93 -14.43
CA ASP A 310 5.89 10.48 -14.72
C ASP A 310 6.09 11.88 -14.13
N GLU A 311 7.30 12.43 -14.26
CA GLU A 311 7.68 13.76 -13.75
C GLU A 311 6.82 14.92 -14.31
N ASN A 312 6.18 14.71 -15.46
CA ASN A 312 5.28 15.69 -16.10
C ASN A 312 3.80 15.43 -15.77
N LEU A 313 3.51 14.55 -14.80
CA LEU A 313 2.18 14.09 -14.43
C LEU A 313 1.44 13.36 -15.57
N MET A 314 2.17 12.85 -16.57
CA MET A 314 1.60 11.98 -17.58
C MET A 314 1.28 10.62 -16.96
N CYS A 315 0.01 10.25 -17.07
CA CYS A 315 -0.51 9.00 -16.52
C CYS A 315 -0.57 7.93 -17.63
N SER A 316 0.10 6.81 -17.42
CA SER A 316 0.07 5.62 -18.30
C SER A 316 -0.25 4.36 -17.50
N PHE A 317 -0.66 3.28 -18.15
CA PHE A 317 -1.06 2.04 -17.47
C PHE A 317 -0.23 0.86 -17.97
N THR A 318 0.21 0.03 -17.03
CA THR A 318 0.88 -1.26 -17.29
C THR A 318 -0.03 -2.38 -16.81
N ASN A 319 -0.59 -3.15 -17.74
CA ASN A 319 -1.40 -4.33 -17.42
C ASN A 319 -0.51 -5.56 -17.27
N PHE A 320 -0.84 -6.46 -16.35
CA PHE A 320 -0.12 -7.71 -16.10
C PHE A 320 -1.08 -8.84 -15.71
#